data_AF-A0A2W6A119-F1
#
_entry.id   AF-A0A2W6A119-F1
#
_cell.length_a   1.000
_cell.length_b   1.000
_cell.length_c   1.000
_cell.angle_alpha   90.00
_cell.angle_beta   90.00
_cell.angle_gamma   90.00
#
_symmetry.space_group_name_H-M   'P 1'
#
loop_
_entity.id
_entity.type
_entity.pdbx_description
1 polymer ?
#
loop_
_entity_poly.entity_id
_entity_poly.type
_entity_poly.pdbx_seq_one_letter_code
_entity_poly.pdbx_strand_id
1 'polypeptide(L)'
;MIVATGSRRSALLRPLRSDRSSQGSTAPIPVEVELGTSDELPRTCAVNLDTIATIPKSSLRDRLTTLSVERMAEVEEALRFALGMGA
;
A
#
# COMPACT_ATOMS: atom_id res chain seq x y z
N MET A 1 8.81 -4.04 -4.06
CA MET A 1 7.91 -4.82 -3.19
C MET A 1 6.51 -4.70 -3.76
N ILE A 2 5.93 -5.79 -4.28
CA ILE A 2 4.61 -5.76 -4.92
C ILE A 2 3.63 -6.25 -3.87
N VAL A 3 2.83 -5.35 -3.28
CA VAL A 3 1.65 -5.76 -2.51
C VAL A 3 0.64 -6.29 -3.51
N ALA A 4 0.70 -7.59 -3.75
CA ALA A 4 -0.26 -8.29 -4.57
C ALA A 4 -1.39 -8.79 -3.68
N THR A 5 -2.53 -8.11 -3.74
CA THR A 5 -3.76 -8.65 -3.18
C THR A 5 -4.16 -9.87 -4.02
N GLY A 6 -4.05 -11.05 -3.42
CA GLY A 6 -4.35 -12.32 -4.09
C GLY A 6 -5.82 -12.44 -4.44
N SER A 7 -6.15 -12.25 -5.72
CA SER A 7 -7.21 -12.99 -6.40
C SER A 7 -6.99 -12.87 -7.91
N ARG A 8 -7.41 -13.89 -8.68
CA ARG A 8 -7.09 -14.10 -10.11
C ARG A 8 -7.62 -13.01 -11.08
N ARG A 9 -8.00 -11.85 -10.58
CA ARG A 9 -8.39 -10.66 -11.32
C ARG A 9 -7.91 -9.42 -10.57
N SER A 10 -6.86 -8.80 -11.11
CA SER A 10 -6.46 -7.40 -10.82
C SER A 10 -5.90 -7.16 -9.41
N ALA A 11 -4.72 -6.55 -9.31
CA ALA A 11 -4.25 -5.95 -8.07
C ALA A 11 -5.29 -4.93 -7.59
N LEU A 12 -6.03 -5.24 -6.53
CA LEU A 12 -7.01 -4.32 -5.99
C LEU A 12 -6.28 -3.31 -5.11
N LEU A 13 -5.89 -2.18 -5.69
CA LEU A 13 -5.70 -0.95 -4.94
C LEU A 13 -6.99 -0.72 -4.16
N ARG A 14 -6.93 -0.84 -2.82
CA ARG A 14 -8.11 -0.61 -2.00
C ARG A 14 -8.44 0.88 -2.09
N PRO A 15 -9.68 1.26 -2.42
CA PRO A 15 -10.12 2.63 -2.25
C PRO A 15 -9.80 3.08 -0.83
N LEU A 16 -9.16 4.22 -0.65
CA LEU A 16 -9.23 4.90 0.63
C LEU A 16 -10.71 5.04 0.99
N ARG A 17 -11.09 4.55 2.17
CA ARG A 17 -12.49 4.51 2.61
C ARG A 17 -13.10 5.90 2.44
N SER A 18 -14.09 6.02 1.56
CA SER A 18 -14.76 7.28 1.20
C SER A 18 -15.65 7.87 2.31
N ASP A 19 -15.55 7.37 3.54
CA ASP A 19 -16.43 7.73 4.65
C ASP A 19 -15.65 8.43 5.78
N ARG A 20 -14.92 9.49 5.42
CA ARG A 20 -14.28 10.40 6.41
C ARG A 20 -14.71 11.84 6.19
N SER A 21 -16.04 12.03 6.19
CA SER A 21 -16.71 13.34 6.18
C SER A 21 -17.17 13.75 7.57
N SER A 22 -16.30 13.73 8.58
CA SER A 22 -16.46 14.53 9.80
C SER A 22 -15.27 14.36 10.74
N GLN A 23 -14.42 15.38 10.79
CA GLN A 23 -13.76 15.90 11.99
C GLN A 23 -12.99 14.91 12.88
N GLY A 24 -11.66 14.93 12.73
CA GLY A 24 -10.72 14.33 13.68
C GLY A 24 -9.39 14.06 12.99
N SER A 25 -8.31 14.66 13.48
CA SER A 25 -6.93 14.36 13.09
C SER A 25 -6.68 12.86 13.17
N THR A 26 -6.93 12.14 12.07
CA THR A 26 -6.84 10.68 12.08
C THR A 26 -5.43 10.34 11.66
N ALA A 27 -4.63 9.89 12.62
CA ALA A 27 -3.30 9.39 12.34
C ALA A 27 -3.39 8.28 11.25
N PRO A 28 -2.39 8.20 10.35
CA PRO A 28 -2.31 7.10 9.40
C PRO A 28 -2.35 5.76 10.14
N ILE A 29 -2.97 4.76 9.51
CA ILE A 29 -2.95 3.39 10.04
C ILE A 29 -1.48 2.92 9.96
N PRO A 30 -0.86 2.42 11.05
CA PRO A 30 0.59 2.16 11.08
C PRO A 30 1.12 1.16 10.04
N VAL A 31 0.23 0.31 9.51
CA VAL A 31 0.53 -0.73 8.51
C VAL A 31 0.10 -0.34 7.09
N GLU A 32 -0.42 0.89 6.90
CA GLU A 32 -0.83 1.41 5.61
C GLU A 32 -0.01 2.64 5.21
N VAL A 33 0.48 2.65 3.98
CA VAL A 33 1.15 3.82 3.39
C VAL A 33 0.28 4.40 2.30
N GLU A 34 -0.16 5.65 2.48
CA GLU A 34 -1.00 6.34 1.50
C GLU A 34 -0.18 6.77 0.28
N LEU A 35 -0.69 6.40 -0.90
CA LEU A 35 -0.16 6.78 -2.21
C LEU A 35 -1.23 7.54 -3.01
N GLY A 36 -0.80 8.35 -3.96
CA GLY A 36 -1.72 9.09 -4.81
C GLY A 36 -1.17 9.47 -6.17
N THR A 37 -1.75 10.51 -6.74
CA THR A 37 -1.39 11.00 -8.08
C THR A 37 0.05 11.48 -8.17
N SER A 38 0.63 11.94 -7.06
CA SER A 38 2.05 12.29 -6.97
C SER A 38 2.98 11.07 -7.12
N ASP A 39 2.47 9.86 -6.89
CA ASP A 39 3.18 8.59 -7.02
C ASP A 39 2.84 7.88 -8.35
N GLU A 40 2.39 8.65 -9.35
CA GLU A 40 1.97 8.19 -10.69
C GLU A 40 0.76 7.25 -10.71
N LEU A 41 -0.02 7.20 -9.62
CA LEU A 41 -1.22 6.37 -9.54
C LEU A 41 -2.47 7.13 -9.99
N PRO A 42 -3.44 6.46 -10.65
CA PRO A 42 -4.63 7.13 -11.20
C PRO A 42 -5.61 7.63 -10.12
N ARG A 43 -5.40 7.28 -8.86
CA ARG A 43 -6.27 7.60 -7.72
C ARG A 43 -5.51 7.45 -6.42
N THR A 44 -6.00 8.10 -5.37
CA THR A 44 -5.51 7.88 -4.01
C THR A 44 -5.86 6.48 -3.51
N CYS A 45 -4.88 5.80 -2.95
CA CYS A 45 -4.96 4.42 -2.47
C CYS A 45 -3.93 4.21 -1.35
N ALA A 46 -3.89 3.01 -0.76
CA ALA A 46 -2.87 2.68 0.24
C ALA A 46 -2.20 1.33 -0.06
N VAL A 47 -0.91 1.25 0.26
CA VAL A 47 -0.16 0.00 0.37
C VAL A 47 -0.53 -0.62 1.72
N ASN A 48 -1.22 -1.77 1.71
CA ASN A 48 -1.62 -2.46 2.93
C ASN A 48 -0.63 -3.58 3.26
N LEU A 49 0.05 -3.46 4.41
CA LEU A 49 1.10 -4.39 4.82
C LEU A 49 0.61 -5.51 5.75
N ASP A 50 -0.63 -5.45 6.22
CA ASP A 50 -1.28 -6.56 6.94
C ASP A 50 -1.61 -7.76 6.04
N THR A 51 -1.67 -7.54 4.72
CA THR A 51 -2.13 -8.55 3.75
C THR A 51 -1.05 -8.97 2.76
N ILE A 52 0.23 -8.87 3.14
CA ILE A 52 1.36 -9.25 2.29
C ILE A 52 1.31 -10.74 1.95
N ALA A 53 1.43 -11.05 0.67
CA ALA A 53 1.47 -12.40 0.16
C ALA A 53 2.61 -12.58 -0.84
N THR A 54 3.19 -13.77 -0.86
CA THR A 54 4.08 -14.20 -1.95
C THR A 54 3.24 -14.70 -3.11
N ILE A 55 3.51 -14.20 -4.33
CA ILE A 55 2.82 -14.60 -5.56
C ILE A 55 3.83 -15.12 -6.61
N PRO A 56 3.40 -15.99 -7.54
CA PRO A 56 4.25 -16.41 -8.66
C PRO A 56 4.65 -15.23 -9.54
N LYS A 57 5.90 -15.17 -10.00
CA LYS A 57 6.36 -14.10 -10.92
C LYS A 57 5.54 -14.05 -12.21
N SER A 58 5.03 -15.20 -12.68
CA SER A 58 4.18 -15.31 -13.87
C SER A 58 2.78 -14.70 -13.71
N SER A 59 2.32 -14.39 -12.48
CA SER A 59 1.05 -13.68 -12.28
C SER A 59 1.18 -12.16 -12.41
N LEU A 60 2.40 -11.64 -12.49
CA LEU A 60 2.66 -10.23 -12.78
C LEU A 60 2.46 -9.97 -14.27
N ARG A 61 1.75 -8.88 -14.61
CA ARG A 61 1.50 -8.47 -16.00
C ARG A 61 2.34 -7.24 -16.33
N ASP A 62 1.83 -6.08 -15.92
CA ASP A 62 2.44 -4.78 -16.20
C ASP A 62 2.89 -4.12 -14.89
N ARG A 63 3.98 -3.34 -14.97
CA ARG A 63 4.41 -2.50 -13.85
C ARG A 63 3.50 -1.27 -13.77
N LEU A 64 2.86 -1.07 -12.63
CA LEU A 64 1.93 0.04 -12.43
C LEU A 64 2.64 1.38 -12.21
N THR A 65 3.61 1.42 -11.29
CA THR A 65 4.39 2.61 -10.94
C THR A 65 5.75 2.20 -10.35
N THR A 66 6.62 3.18 -10.11
CA THR A 66 7.82 3.05 -9.28
C THR A 66 7.69 3.99 -8.09
N LEU A 67 7.91 3.48 -6.88
CA LEU A 67 7.89 4.32 -5.68
C LEU A 67 9.23 5.05 -5.52
N SER A 68 9.18 6.29 -5.03
CA SER A 68 10.38 7.04 -4.67
C SER A 68 11.10 6.41 -3.47
N VAL A 69 12.33 6.84 -3.20
CA VAL A 69 13.11 6.35 -2.06
C VAL A 69 12.42 6.68 -0.74
N GLU A 70 11.81 7.86 -0.64
CA GLU A 70 11.08 8.33 0.53
C GLU A 70 9.86 7.44 0.79
N ARG A 71 9.09 7.12 -0.25
CA ARG A 71 7.95 6.18 -0.15
C ARG A 71 8.37 4.78 0.23
N MET A 72 9.51 4.32 -0.29
CA MET A 72 10.05 3.02 0.08
C MET A 72 10.47 2.96 1.55
N ALA A 73 10.96 4.07 2.13
CA ALA A 73 11.27 4.15 3.55
C ALA A 73 10.02 4.08 4.44
N GLU A 74 8.94 4.79 4.06
CA GLU A 74 7.64 4.70 4.74
C GLU A 74 7.08 3.26 4.71
N VAL A 75 7.23 2.57 3.59
CA VAL A 75 6.82 1.16 3.46
C VAL A 75 7.66 0.24 4.34
N GLU A 76 8.96 0.49 4.49
CA GLU A 76 9.82 -0.30 5.38
C GLU A 76 9.42 -0.10 6.85
N GLU A 77 9.16 1.13 7.28
CA GLU A 77 8.72 1.43 8.65
C GLU A 77 7.39 0.73 8.96
N ALA A 78 6.41 0.86 8.08
CA ALA A 78 5.11 0.22 8.23
C ALA A 78 5.24 -1.32 8.19
N LEU A 79 6.19 -1.87 7.43
CA LEU A 79 6.47 -3.31 7.38
C LEU A 79 7.06 -3.81 8.69
N ARG A 80 8.04 -3.08 9.25
CA ARG A 80 8.62 -3.38 10.55
C ARG A 80 7.56 -3.38 11.63
N PHE A 81 6.67 -2.40 11.61
CA PHE A 81 5.52 -2.35 12.51
C PHE A 81 4.60 -3.57 12.34
N ALA A 82 4.19 -3.90 11.11
CA ALA A 82 3.32 -5.04 10.81
C ALA A 82 3.91 -6.39 11.28
N LEU A 83 5.23 -6.52 11.21
CA LEU A 83 5.96 -7.72 11.63
C LEU A 83 6.36 -7.71 13.12
N GLY A 84 6.01 -6.67 13.88
CA GLY A 84 6.44 -6.52 15.28
C GLY A 84 7.95 -6.33 15.44
N MET A 85 8.66 -5.93 14.38
CA MET A 85 10.10 -5.68 14.35
C MET A 85 10.40 -4.23 14.73
N GLY A 86 9.94 -3.82 15.91
CA GLY A 86 10.25 -2.52 16.49
C GLY A 86 11.75 -2.37 16.74
N ALA A 87 12.27 -1.15 16.56
CA ALA A 87 13.60 -0.76 17.00
C ALA A 87 13.73 -0.83 18.54
#